data_AF-A0A2N9LRI9-F1
#
_entry.id   AF-A0A2N9LRI9-F1
#
_cell.length_a   1.000
_cell.length_b   1.000
_cell.length_c   1.000
_cell.angle_alpha   90.00
_cell.angle_beta   90.00
_cell.angle_gamma   90.00
#
_symmetry.space_group_name_H-M   'P 1'
#
loop_
_entity.id
_entity.type
_entity.pdbx_description
1 polymer ?
#
loop_
_entity_poly.entity_id
_entity_poly.type
_entity_poly.pdbx_seq_one_letter_code
_entity_poly.pdbx_strand_id
1 'polypeptide(L)'
;MFRKGLIACVFAGLLAALPAAAQVVVRVAPPAPVYERAIPAPGPGYVWTPGYHRWDGRAYLWVPGAWVVAPRPHAHWVSAHWAHRGGGWVFVEGHWR
;
A
#
# COMPACT_ATOMS: atom_id res chain seq x y z
N MET A 1 -38.36 -41.15 30.24
CA MET A 1 -38.53 -40.75 28.83
C MET A 1 -38.60 -39.22 28.79
N PHE A 2 -37.95 -38.57 27.82
CA PHE A 2 -37.58 -37.13 27.71
C PHE A 2 -36.16 -36.74 28.17
N ARG A 3 -35.25 -36.83 27.20
CA ARG A 3 -33.88 -36.30 27.15
C ARG A 3 -33.93 -34.77 26.99
N LYS A 4 -33.25 -34.01 27.85
CA LYS A 4 -32.86 -32.60 27.67
C LYS A 4 -31.49 -32.48 28.35
N GLY A 5 -30.35 -32.25 27.74
CA GLY A 5 -29.98 -31.55 26.51
C GLY A 5 -28.78 -30.69 26.93
N LEU A 6 -27.56 -31.19 26.75
CA LEU A 6 -26.33 -30.45 27.06
C LEU A 6 -26.34 -29.10 26.33
N ILE A 7 -26.25 -28.00 27.09
CA ILE A 7 -25.98 -26.68 26.50
C ILE A 7 -24.49 -26.65 26.19
N ALA A 8 -24.22 -26.78 24.89
CA ALA A 8 -22.89 -26.76 24.31
C ALA A 8 -22.28 -25.35 24.33
N CYS A 9 -20.96 -25.35 24.41
CA CYS A 9 -20.03 -24.25 24.18
C CYS A 9 -20.42 -23.32 23.02
N VAL A 10 -20.00 -22.06 23.15
CA VAL A 10 -19.20 -21.26 22.19
C VAL A 10 -19.66 -19.82 22.28
N PHE A 11 -18.95 -19.03 23.10
CA PHE A 11 -18.92 -17.57 22.98
C PHE A 11 -17.45 -17.16 22.76
N ALA A 12 -16.89 -17.62 21.65
CA ALA A 12 -15.61 -17.17 21.13
C ALA A 12 -15.86 -16.46 19.79
N GLY A 13 -16.59 -15.35 19.86
CA GLY A 13 -16.87 -14.46 18.72
C GLY A 13 -15.70 -13.50 18.52
N LEU A 14 -14.72 -13.99 17.78
CA LEU A 14 -13.65 -13.28 17.07
C LEU A 14 -13.99 -11.81 16.71
N LEU A 15 -13.50 -10.82 17.48
CA LEU A 15 -13.30 -9.47 16.97
C LEU A 15 -12.01 -9.44 16.16
N ALA A 16 -12.05 -10.03 14.96
CA ALA A 16 -11.11 -9.65 13.92
C ALA A 16 -11.51 -8.25 13.46
N ALA A 17 -10.91 -7.21 14.06
CA ALA A 17 -10.98 -5.87 13.54
C ALA A 17 -10.31 -5.88 12.16
N LEU A 18 -11.11 -6.06 11.11
CA LEU A 18 -10.65 -5.85 9.74
C LEU A 18 -10.21 -4.38 9.65
N PRO A 19 -8.97 -4.08 9.22
CA PRO A 19 -8.65 -2.71 8.88
C PRO A 19 -9.54 -2.33 7.70
N ALA A 20 -10.54 -1.49 7.95
CA ALA A 20 -11.25 -0.83 6.87
C ALA A 20 -10.21 0.05 6.17
N ALA A 21 -9.70 -0.41 5.02
CA ALA A 21 -8.79 0.37 4.19
C ALA A 21 -9.55 1.58 3.64
N ALA A 22 -9.56 2.66 4.41
CA ALA A 22 -10.16 3.92 4.00
C ALA A 22 -9.34 4.48 2.83
N GLN A 23 -9.87 4.35 1.62
CA GLN A 23 -9.23 4.86 0.43
C GLN A 23 -9.35 6.40 0.40
N VAL A 24 -8.22 7.09 0.52
CA VAL A 24 -8.18 8.56 0.44
C VAL A 24 -8.41 9.00 -1.00
N VAL A 25 -9.49 9.74 -1.25
CA VAL A 25 -9.82 10.33 -2.55
C VAL A 25 -9.48 11.82 -2.52
N VAL A 26 -8.50 12.22 -3.33
CA VAL A 26 -8.02 13.61 -3.43
C VAL A 26 -8.62 14.25 -4.68
N ARG A 27 -9.31 15.39 -4.54
CA ARG A 27 -9.91 16.11 -5.68
C ARG A 27 -8.92 17.01 -6.43
N VAL A 28 -7.79 17.34 -5.80
CA VAL A 28 -6.70 18.11 -6.39
C VAL A 28 -5.79 17.15 -7.16
N ALA A 29 -5.53 17.43 -8.44
CA ALA A 29 -4.66 16.59 -9.24
C ALA A 29 -3.23 16.54 -8.67
N PRO A 30 -2.58 15.36 -8.64
CA PRO A 30 -1.18 15.24 -8.26
C PRO A 30 -0.30 16.01 -9.25
N PRO A 31 0.83 16.58 -8.81
CA PRO A 31 1.82 17.15 -9.70
C PRO A 31 2.33 16.09 -10.68
N ALA A 32 2.94 16.55 -11.78
CA ALA A 32 3.60 15.65 -12.72
C ALA A 32 4.61 14.73 -11.98
N PRO A 33 4.75 13.46 -12.42
CA PRO A 33 5.76 12.57 -11.88
C PRO A 33 7.14 13.21 -11.95
N VAL A 34 7.85 13.24 -10.82
CA VAL A 34 9.27 13.62 -10.81
C VAL A 34 10.06 12.39 -11.23
N TYR A 35 10.77 12.49 -12.34
CA TYR A 35 11.65 11.43 -12.79
C TYR A 35 13.00 11.55 -12.09
N GLU A 36 13.26 10.65 -11.16
CA GLU A 36 14.57 10.54 -10.52
C GLU A 36 15.53 9.72 -11.37
N ARG A 37 16.75 10.22 -11.52
CA ARG A 37 17.87 9.39 -11.98
C ARG A 37 18.33 8.54 -10.80
N ALA A 38 18.16 7.23 -10.89
CA ALA A 38 18.72 6.32 -9.90
C ALA A 38 20.25 6.49 -9.83
N ILE A 39 20.79 6.65 -8.63
CA ILE A 39 22.24 6.57 -8.37
C ILE A 39 22.71 5.12 -8.58
N PRO A 40 24.02 4.84 -8.71
CA PRO A 40 24.50 3.47 -8.78
C PRO A 40 23.97 2.60 -7.64
N ALA A 41 23.56 1.37 -7.96
CA ALA A 41 23.05 0.43 -6.96
C ALA A 41 24.13 0.13 -5.90
N PRO A 42 23.77 0.02 -4.61
CA PRO A 42 24.73 -0.29 -3.55
C PRO A 42 25.38 -1.69 -3.69
N GLY A 43 24.70 -2.62 -4.37
CA GLY A 43 25.20 -3.97 -4.61
C GLY A 43 24.17 -4.87 -5.29
N PRO A 44 24.48 -6.18 -5.43
CA PRO A 44 23.56 -7.16 -5.99
C PRO A 44 22.28 -7.31 -5.14
N GLY A 45 21.15 -7.60 -5.79
CA GLY A 45 19.86 -7.84 -5.12
C GLY A 45 19.09 -6.58 -4.73
N TYR A 46 19.67 -5.39 -4.93
CA TYR A 46 18.95 -4.12 -4.79
C TYR A 46 18.10 -3.84 -6.02
N VAL A 47 16.88 -3.37 -5.78
CA VAL A 47 15.95 -2.90 -6.80
C VAL A 47 15.63 -1.44 -6.50
N TRP A 48 15.59 -0.63 -7.55
CA TRP A 48 15.23 0.78 -7.44
C TRP A 48 13.72 0.89 -7.21
N THR A 49 13.33 1.52 -6.11
CA THR A 49 11.95 1.91 -5.83
C THR A 49 11.83 3.42 -6.08
N PRO A 50 11.24 3.86 -7.20
CA PRO A 50 11.14 5.28 -7.53
C PRO A 50 10.37 6.09 -6.48
N GLY A 51 10.75 7.35 -6.31
CA GLY A 51 10.01 8.29 -5.48
C GLY A 51 8.58 8.54 -5.96
N TYR A 52 7.77 9.14 -5.09
CA TYR A 52 6.36 9.42 -5.36
C TYR A 52 5.86 10.65 -4.60
N HIS A 53 4.77 11.24 -5.09
CA HIS A 53 4.05 12.29 -4.37
C HIS A 53 3.11 11.67 -3.35
N ARG A 54 3.33 11.94 -2.06
CA ARG A 54 2.42 11.55 -0.97
C ARG A 54 1.50 12.71 -0.63
N TRP A 55 0.22 12.45 -0.43
CA TRP A 55 -0.71 13.43 0.11
C TRP A 55 -0.63 13.46 1.64
N ASP A 56 -0.43 14.63 2.25
CA ASP A 56 -0.35 14.78 3.72
C ASP A 56 -1.66 15.24 4.38
N GLY A 57 -2.72 15.45 3.59
CA GLY A 57 -3.98 16.03 4.03
C GLY A 57 -4.21 17.45 3.53
N ARG A 58 -3.15 18.17 3.15
CA ARG A 58 -3.19 19.56 2.68
C ARG A 58 -2.47 19.77 1.36
N ALA A 59 -1.35 19.08 1.14
CA ALA A 59 -0.50 19.22 -0.03
C ALA A 59 0.15 17.89 -0.44
N TYR A 60 0.70 17.88 -1.65
CA TYR A 60 1.57 16.79 -2.11
C TYR A 60 3.01 17.04 -1.64
N LEU A 61 3.59 16.04 -1.00
CA LEU A 61 4.98 16.01 -0.56
C LEU A 61 5.76 15.00 -1.40
N TRP A 62 6.93 15.39 -1.90
CA TRP A 62 7.83 14.46 -2.58
C TRP A 62 8.47 13.51 -1.59
N VAL A 63 8.33 12.21 -1.82
CA VAL A 63 9.08 11.15 -1.14
C VAL A 63 10.13 10.65 -2.12
N PRO A 64 11.44 10.79 -1.82
CA PRO A 64 12.49 10.36 -2.73
C PRO A 64 12.53 8.84 -2.87
N GLY A 65 12.99 8.38 -4.02
CA GLY A 65 13.23 6.97 -4.29
C GLY A 65 14.39 6.41 -3.48
N ALA A 66 14.45 5.08 -3.42
CA ALA A 66 15.44 4.36 -2.66
C ALA A 66 15.85 3.05 -3.35
N TRP A 67 17.06 2.58 -3.00
CA TRP A 67 17.47 1.23 -3.30
C TRP A 67 17.02 0.31 -2.16
N VAL A 68 16.22 -0.71 -2.48
CA VAL A 68 15.70 -1.67 -1.50
C VAL A 68 16.08 -3.09 -1.91
N VAL A 69 16.45 -3.92 -0.94
CA VAL A 69 16.73 -5.34 -1.18
C VAL A 69 15.43 -6.06 -1.51
N ALA A 70 15.41 -6.78 -2.63
CA ALA A 70 14.24 -7.56 -3.02
C ALA A 70 13.95 -8.67 -1.99
N PRO A 71 12.68 -8.87 -1.60
CA PRO A 71 12.32 -9.83 -0.55
C PRO A 71 12.47 -11.29 -0.99
N ARG A 72 12.50 -11.56 -2.31
CA ARG A 72 12.64 -12.89 -2.89
C ARG A 72 13.24 -12.81 -4.30
N PRO A 73 13.84 -13.91 -4.81
CA PRO A 73 14.29 -13.99 -6.19
C PRO A 73 13.17 -13.63 -7.17
N HIS A 74 13.51 -12.89 -8.23
CA HIS A 74 12.59 -12.45 -9.29
C HIS A 74 11.45 -11.52 -8.86
N ALA A 75 11.42 -11.03 -7.61
CA ALA A 75 10.51 -9.98 -7.23
C ALA A 75 10.84 -8.69 -7.99
N HIS A 76 9.81 -8.02 -8.49
CA HIS A 76 9.94 -6.69 -9.09
C HIS A 76 9.07 -5.69 -8.34
N TRP A 77 9.55 -4.46 -8.27
CA TRP A 77 8.82 -3.37 -7.64
C TRP A 77 7.83 -2.76 -8.62
N VAL A 78 6.57 -2.68 -8.20
CA VAL A 78 5.53 -1.90 -8.87
C VAL A 78 5.45 -0.55 -8.17
N SER A 79 5.76 0.52 -8.89
CA SER A 79 5.80 1.87 -8.31
C SER A 79 4.43 2.33 -7.82
N ALA A 80 4.46 3.06 -6.70
CA ALA A 80 3.29 3.80 -6.23
C ALA A 80 2.88 4.84 -7.28
N HIS A 81 1.58 5.04 -7.45
CA HIS A 81 1.06 6.00 -8.42
C HIS A 81 -0.32 6.51 -8.02
N TRP A 82 -0.71 7.65 -8.60
CA TRP A 82 -2.05 8.19 -8.45
C TRP A 82 -2.91 7.75 -9.63
N ALA A 83 -4.01 7.07 -9.35
CA ALA A 83 -4.98 6.63 -10.35
C ALA A 83 -6.21 7.54 -10.29
N HIS A 84 -6.66 8.02 -11.45
CA HIS A 84 -7.92 8.77 -11.53
C HIS A 84 -9.11 7.80 -11.46
N ARG A 85 -9.94 7.93 -10.43
CA ARG A 85 -11.12 7.08 -10.18
C ARG A 85 -12.25 7.92 -9.57
N GLY A 86 -13.47 7.79 -10.10
CA GLY A 86 -14.66 8.39 -9.49
C GLY A 86 -14.64 9.92 -9.37
N GLY A 87 -13.98 10.62 -10.29
CA GLY A 87 -13.87 12.10 -10.27
C GLY A 87 -12.86 12.64 -9.25
N GLY A 88 -11.96 11.78 -8.75
CA GLY A 88 -10.83 12.16 -7.92
C GLY A 88 -9.62 11.28 -8.19
N TRP A 89 -8.59 11.49 -7.40
CA TRP A 89 -7.32 10.79 -7.46
C TRP A 89 -7.18 9.89 -6.25
N VAL A 90 -6.78 8.65 -6.51
CA VAL A 90 -6.60 7.61 -5.51
C VAL A 90 -5.14 7.21 -5.52
N PHE A 91 -4.52 7.22 -4.34
CA PHE A 91 -3.18 6.71 -4.20
C PHE A 91 -3.19 5.18 -4.25
N VAL A 92 -2.41 4.61 -5.17
CA VAL A 92 -2.11 3.19 -5.25
C VAL A 92 -0.72 3.00 -4.69
N GLU A 93 -0.63 2.27 -3.58
CA GLU A 93 0.64 1.99 -2.93
C GLU A 93 1.54 1.10 -3.81
N GLY A 94 2.83 1.41 -3.76
CA GLY A 94 3.85 0.59 -4.40
C GLY A 94 3.99 -0.73 -3.67
N HIS A 95 4.24 -1.80 -4.41
CA HIS A 95 4.30 -3.14 -3.85
C HIS A 95 5.20 -4.06 -4.67
N TRP A 96 5.62 -5.15 -4.04
CA TRP A 96 6.35 -6.22 -4.71
C TRP A 96 5.40 -7.16 -5.44
N ARG A 97 5.81 -7.60 -6.63
CA ARG A 97 5.13 -8.64 -7.40
C ARG A 97 6.09 -9.78 -7.73
#